data_AF-A0A371PFB9-F1
#
_entry.id   AF-A0A371PFB9-F1
#
_cell.length_a   1.000
_cell.length_b   1.000
_cell.length_c   1.000
_cell.angle_alpha   90.00
_cell.angle_beta   90.00
_cell.angle_gamma   90.00
#
_symmetry.space_group_name_H-M   'P 1'
#
loop_
_entity.id
_entity.type
_entity.pdbx_description
1 polymer ?
#
loop_
_entity_poly.entity_id
_entity_poly.type
_entity_poly.pdbx_seq_one_letter_code
_entity_poly.pdbx_strand_id
1 'polypeptide(L)'
;MKPNAQKHATAYPSARKIRRSCSNELYRTAKRLKVWIPSDKMEQAEAIYFKKVAANLTWIFEHRSNRKAQADWWDQNVSAEIAELWEVERPALCEAFREAYGG
;
A
#
# COMPACT_ATOMS: atom_id res chain seq x y z
N MET A 1 37.21 23.70 -4.64
CA MET A 1 36.08 22.77 -4.90
C MET A 1 35.08 22.89 -3.77
N LYS A 2 33.81 23.22 -4.05
CA LYS A 2 32.75 23.16 -3.03
C LYS A 2 32.40 21.69 -2.80
N PRO A 3 32.29 21.19 -1.55
CA PRO A 3 31.89 19.82 -1.31
C PRO A 3 30.46 19.65 -1.83
N ASN A 4 30.30 18.69 -2.74
CA ASN A 4 29.02 18.35 -3.33
C ASN A 4 28.20 17.64 -2.24
N ALA A 5 27.45 18.41 -1.44
CA ALA A 5 26.54 17.87 -0.45
C ALA A 5 25.59 16.91 -1.17
N GLN A 6 25.64 15.63 -0.82
CA GLN A 6 24.77 14.58 -1.35
C GLN A 6 23.31 14.96 -1.09
N LYS A 7 22.70 15.68 -2.03
CA LYS A 7 21.42 16.36 -1.87
C LYS A 7 20.21 15.42 -1.84
N HIS A 8 20.39 14.10 -1.91
CA HIS A 8 19.31 13.16 -2.21
C HIS A 8 19.39 11.77 -1.54
N ALA A 9 19.98 11.63 -0.35
CA ALA A 9 19.69 10.44 0.46
C ALA A 9 18.26 10.59 1.02
N THR A 10 17.28 9.97 0.36
CA THR A 10 15.88 10.03 0.82
C THR A 10 15.79 9.24 2.14
N ALA A 11 15.26 9.85 3.20
CA ALA A 11 15.05 9.16 4.46
C ALA A 11 13.87 8.18 4.36
N TYR A 12 13.86 7.16 5.21
CA TYR A 12 12.69 6.30 5.37
C TYR A 12 11.45 7.12 5.76
N PRO A 13 10.25 6.74 5.28
CA PRO A 13 9.02 7.40 5.67
C PRO A 13 8.72 7.17 7.15
N SER A 14 8.11 8.16 7.81
CA SER A 14 7.61 8.00 9.16
C SER A 14 6.39 7.06 9.19
N ALA A 15 6.13 6.44 10.35
CA ALA A 15 4.97 5.57 10.52
C ALA A 15 3.64 6.27 10.16
N ARG A 16 3.50 7.56 10.50
CA ARG A 16 2.34 8.37 10.10
C ARG A 16 2.19 8.46 8.57
N LYS A 17 3.29 8.65 7.85
CA LYS A 17 3.29 8.74 6.39
C LYS A 17 2.88 7.40 5.77
N ILE A 18 3.41 6.28 6.28
CA ILE A 18 3.05 4.94 5.82
C ILE A 18 1.55 4.69 6.03
N ARG A 19 1.01 4.94 7.24
CA ARG A 19 -0.44 4.78 7.52
C ARG A 19 -1.30 5.58 6.55
N ARG A 20 -0.94 6.83 6.30
CA ARG A 20 -1.68 7.70 5.37
C ARG A 20 -1.64 7.17 3.93
N SER A 21 -0.51 6.65 3.47
CA SER A 21 -0.42 6.01 2.16
C SER A 21 -1.32 4.77 2.08
N CYS A 22 -1.20 3.84 3.04
CA CYS A 22 -2.03 2.63 3.08
C CYS A 22 -3.53 2.95 3.08
N SER A 23 -3.96 3.92 3.90
CA SER A 23 -5.37 4.36 3.97
C SER A 23 -5.86 4.93 2.64
N ASN A 24 -5.10 5.84 2.02
CA ASN A 24 -5.47 6.41 0.73
C ASN A 24 -5.55 5.35 -0.39
N GLU A 25 -4.62 4.41 -0.40
CA GLU A 25 -4.58 3.33 -1.40
C GLU A 25 -5.77 2.39 -1.25
N LEU A 26 -6.09 1.95 -0.02
CA LEU A 26 -7.26 1.09 0.24
C LEU A 26 -8.59 1.80 -0.02
N TYR A 27 -8.71 3.08 0.36
CA TYR A 27 -9.90 3.87 0.04
C TYR A 27 -10.15 3.97 -1.47
N ARG A 28 -9.11 4.26 -2.26
CA ARG A 28 -9.22 4.32 -3.72
C ARG A 28 -9.54 2.96 -4.32
N THR A 29 -8.96 1.90 -3.77
CA THR A 29 -9.23 0.51 -4.18
C THR A 29 -10.69 0.15 -3.96
N ALA A 30 -11.24 0.40 -2.77
CA ALA A 30 -12.66 0.18 -2.47
C ALA A 30 -13.57 0.99 -3.39
N LYS A 31 -13.22 2.26 -3.66
CA LYS A 31 -13.95 3.12 -4.61
C LYS A 31 -13.92 2.56 -6.04
N ARG A 32 -12.81 2.00 -6.50
CA ARG A 32 -12.66 1.36 -7.82
C ARG A 32 -13.50 0.09 -7.93
N LEU A 33 -13.52 -0.73 -6.87
CA LEU A 33 -14.37 -1.90 -6.75
C LEU A 33 -15.87 -1.59 -6.70
N LYS A 34 -16.24 -0.32 -6.43
CA LYS A 34 -17.64 0.12 -6.24
C LYS A 34 -18.34 -0.62 -5.09
N VAL A 35 -17.59 -1.01 -4.07
CA VAL A 35 -18.10 -1.66 -2.87
C VAL A 35 -18.12 -0.68 -1.70
N TRP A 36 -19.14 -0.79 -0.86
CA TRP A 36 -19.16 -0.11 0.42
C TRP A 36 -18.51 -1.02 1.46
N ILE A 37 -17.44 -0.54 2.09
CA ILE A 37 -16.73 -1.26 3.16
C ILE A 37 -17.10 -0.59 4.49
N PRO A 38 -17.66 -1.33 5.46
CA PRO A 38 -17.85 -0.85 6.83
C PRO A 38 -16.57 -0.26 7.43
N SER A 39 -16.70 0.78 8.27
CA SER A 39 -15.53 1.50 8.80
C SER A 39 -14.58 0.61 9.61
N ASP A 40 -15.13 -0.32 10.39
CA ASP A 40 -14.38 -1.30 11.18
C ASP A 40 -13.56 -2.27 10.28
N LYS A 41 -14.15 -2.74 9.16
CA LYS A 41 -13.45 -3.57 8.18
C LYS A 41 -12.38 -2.78 7.41
N MET A 42 -12.60 -1.49 7.15
CA MET A 42 -11.59 -0.63 6.54
C MET A 42 -10.40 -0.42 7.48
N GLU A 43 -10.66 -0.06 8.75
CA GLU A 43 -9.61 0.13 9.76
C GLU A 43 -8.77 -1.15 9.98
N GLN A 44 -9.42 -2.31 10.01
CA GLN A 44 -8.73 -3.60 10.08
C GLN A 44 -7.83 -3.86 8.87
N ALA A 45 -8.32 -3.60 7.65
CA ALA A 45 -7.53 -3.74 6.42
C ALA A 45 -6.32 -2.79 6.41
N GLU A 46 -6.50 -1.54 6.82
CA GLU A 46 -5.42 -0.56 6.96
C GLU A 46 -4.35 -1.02 7.96
N ALA A 47 -4.76 -1.61 9.09
CA ALA A 47 -3.84 -2.15 10.09
C ALA A 47 -3.04 -3.35 9.56
N ILE A 48 -3.69 -4.28 8.85
CA ILE A 48 -3.05 -5.43 8.19
C ILE A 48 -1.99 -4.92 7.19
N TYR A 49 -2.39 -4.01 6.31
CA TYR A 49 -1.51 -3.48 5.27
C TYR A 49 -0.33 -2.70 5.87
N PHE A 50 -0.59 -1.79 6.82
CA PHE A 50 0.45 -1.05 7.52
C PHE A 50 1.47 -1.98 8.19
N LYS A 51 1.00 -3.02 8.91
CA LYS A 51 1.88 -3.97 9.60
C LYS A 51 2.82 -4.68 8.63
N LYS A 52 2.30 -5.14 7.49
CA LYS A 52 3.08 -5.83 6.45
C LYS A 52 4.09 -4.90 5.79
N VAL A 53 3.73 -3.65 5.50
CA VAL A 53 4.65 -2.65 4.95
C VAL A 53 5.75 -2.30 5.96
N ALA A 54 5.39 -2.08 7.23
CA ALA A 54 6.36 -1.77 8.27
C ALA A 54 7.36 -2.91 8.49
N ALA A 55 6.90 -4.17 8.45
CA ALA A 55 7.77 -5.35 8.54
C ALA A 55 8.72 -5.51 7.34
N ASN A 56 8.37 -4.96 6.17
CA ASN A 56 9.15 -5.04 4.93
C ASN A 56 9.68 -3.68 4.47
N LEU A 57 9.83 -2.72 5.40
CA LEU A 57 10.06 -1.31 5.10
C LEU A 57 11.29 -1.09 4.20
N THR A 58 12.37 -1.82 4.44
CA THR A 58 13.60 -1.73 3.63
C THR A 58 13.32 -2.03 2.17
N TRP A 59 12.69 -3.17 1.87
CA TRP A 59 12.37 -3.59 0.51
C TRP A 59 11.40 -2.63 -0.17
N ILE A 60 10.33 -2.23 0.55
CA ILE A 60 9.32 -1.29 0.04
C ILE A 60 9.98 0.05 -0.33
N PHE A 61 10.89 0.53 0.51
CA PHE A 61 11.59 1.79 0.29
C PHE A 61 12.59 1.71 -0.88
N GLU A 62 13.30 0.60 -1.03
CA GLU A 62 14.19 0.36 -2.17
C GLU A 62 13.40 0.34 -3.50
N HIS A 63 12.20 -0.23 -3.48
CA HIS A 63 11.33 -0.34 -4.65
C HIS A 63 10.34 0.82 -4.81
N ARG A 64 10.48 1.91 -4.04
CA ARG A 64 9.51 3.03 -3.97
C ARG A 64 9.15 3.67 -5.33
N SER A 65 10.06 3.64 -6.30
CA SER A 65 9.85 4.15 -7.67
C SER A 65 9.32 3.08 -8.65
N ASN A 66 9.32 1.81 -8.26
CA ASN A 66 8.84 0.70 -9.07
C ASN A 66 7.41 0.32 -8.65
N ARG A 67 6.43 0.99 -9.26
CA ARG A 67 5.00 0.76 -8.97
C ARG A 67 4.58 -0.68 -9.23
N LYS A 68 5.08 -1.28 -10.31
CA LYS A 68 4.75 -2.67 -10.67
C LYS A 68 5.22 -3.63 -9.59
N ALA A 69 6.48 -3.52 -9.16
CA ALA A 69 7.01 -4.38 -8.11
C ALA A 69 6.25 -4.24 -6.79
N GLN A 70 5.92 -3.02 -6.37
CA GLN A 70 5.14 -2.82 -5.14
C GLN A 70 3.72 -3.37 -5.23
N ALA A 71 3.06 -3.23 -6.38
CA ALA A 71 1.74 -3.84 -6.58
C ALA A 71 1.81 -5.37 -6.65
N ASP A 72 2.81 -5.94 -7.33
CA ASP A 72 3.06 -7.39 -7.34
C ASP A 72 3.32 -7.91 -5.91
N TRP A 73 4.08 -7.17 -5.10
CA TRP A 73 4.30 -7.49 -3.70
C TRP A 73 3.00 -7.43 -2.89
N TRP A 74 2.15 -6.43 -3.13
CA TRP A 74 0.85 -6.30 -2.46
C TRP A 74 -0.06 -7.48 -2.76
N ASP A 75 -0.15 -7.87 -4.04
CA ASP A 75 -0.92 -9.04 -4.49
C ASP A 75 -0.47 -10.30 -3.77
N GLN A 76 0.83 -10.49 -3.55
CA GLN A 76 1.37 -11.68 -2.91
C GLN A 76 1.23 -11.67 -1.39
N ASN A 77 1.39 -10.51 -0.75
CA ASN A 77 1.58 -10.43 0.70
C ASN A 77 0.35 -9.92 1.45
N VAL A 78 -0.52 -9.15 0.81
CA VAL A 78 -1.60 -8.40 1.49
C VAL A 78 -2.98 -8.81 0.99
N SER A 79 -3.15 -8.99 -0.33
CA SER A 79 -4.46 -9.09 -0.97
C SER A 79 -5.38 -10.19 -0.44
N ALA A 80 -4.83 -11.35 -0.05
CA ALA A 80 -5.64 -12.50 0.38
C ALA A 80 -6.40 -12.20 1.68
N GLU A 81 -5.72 -11.66 2.70
CA GLU A 81 -6.33 -11.32 3.99
C GLU A 81 -7.37 -10.21 3.84
N ILE A 82 -7.12 -9.22 2.96
CA ILE A 82 -8.08 -8.14 2.71
C ILE A 82 -9.29 -8.65 1.91
N ALA A 83 -9.08 -9.53 0.93
CA ALA A 83 -10.17 -10.12 0.14
C ALA A 83 -11.13 -10.91 1.04
N GLU A 84 -10.59 -11.71 1.97
CA GLU A 84 -11.37 -12.43 2.96
C GLU A 84 -12.13 -11.48 3.91
N LEU A 85 -11.45 -10.48 4.46
CA LEU A 85 -12.05 -9.49 5.37
C LEU A 85 -13.19 -8.70 4.71
N TRP A 86 -13.01 -8.30 3.46
CA TRP A 86 -13.99 -7.52 2.69
C TRP A 86 -15.02 -8.39 1.97
N GLU A 87 -14.86 -9.71 1.99
CA GLU A 87 -15.72 -10.67 1.30
C GLU A 87 -15.84 -10.36 -0.22
N VAL A 88 -14.69 -10.08 -0.85
CA VAL A 88 -14.60 -9.77 -2.28
C VAL A 88 -13.68 -10.76 -3.00
N GLU A 89 -13.90 -10.90 -4.31
CA GLU A 89 -13.03 -11.70 -5.17
C GLU A 89 -11.61 -11.12 -5.22
N ARG A 90 -10.63 -11.91 -4.76
CA ARG A 90 -9.21 -11.49 -4.72
C ARG A 90 -8.68 -10.99 -6.06
N PRO A 91 -8.96 -11.63 -7.22
CA PRO A 91 -8.48 -11.13 -8.51
C PRO A 91 -8.99 -9.71 -8.84
N ALA A 92 -10.28 -9.44 -8.58
CA ALA A 92 -10.88 -8.13 -8.79
C ALA A 92 -10.27 -7.08 -7.84
N LEU A 93 -10.01 -7.47 -6.58
CA LEU A 93 -9.34 -6.63 -5.60
C LEU A 93 -7.92 -6.24 -6.05
N CYS A 94 -7.13 -7.21 -6.53
CA CYS A 94 -5.78 -6.95 -7.05
C CYS A 94 -5.79 -6.02 -8.27
N GLU A 95 -6.72 -6.22 -9.20
CA GLU A 95 -6.89 -5.34 -10.37
C GLU A 95 -7.24 -3.91 -9.95
N ALA A 96 -8.24 -3.75 -9.08
CA ALA A 96 -8.65 -2.45 -8.55
C ALA A 96 -7.52 -1.75 -7.78
N PHE A 97 -6.72 -2.51 -7.02
CA PHE A 97 -5.56 -1.96 -6.31
C PHE A 97 -4.50 -1.46 -7.29
N ARG A 98 -4.15 -2.26 -8.30
CA ARG A 98 -3.18 -1.88 -9.35
C ARG A 98 -3.58 -0.62 -10.09
N GLU A 99 -4.87 -0.47 -10.42
CA GLU A 99 -5.39 0.75 -11.05
C GLU A 99 -5.34 1.97 -10.13
N ALA A 100 -5.56 1.78 -8.83
CA ALA A 100 -5.53 2.84 -7.83
C ALA A 100 -4.11 3.24 -7.38
N TYR A 101 -3.13 2.36 -7.59
CA TYR A 101 -1.80 2.49 -7.00
C TYR A 101 -0.99 3.64 -7.63
N GLY A 102 -0.64 4.61 -6.79
CA GLY A 102 0.25 5.72 -7.15
C GLY A 102 -0.42 6.98 -7.71
N GLY A 103 -1.75 7.11 -7.67
CA GLY A 103 -2.42 8.32 -8.20
C GLY A 103 -3.60 8.00 -9.06
#